data_AF-A0A7J0E933-F1
#
_entry.id   AF-A0A7J0E933-F1
#
_cell.length_a   1.000
_cell.length_b   1.000
_cell.length_c   1.000
_cell.angle_alpha   90.00
_cell.angle_beta   90.00
_cell.angle_gamma   90.00
#
_symmetry.space_group_name_H-M   'P 1'
#
loop_
_entity.id
_entity.type
_entity.pdbx_description
1 polymer ?
#
loop_
_entity_poly.entity_id
_entity_poly.type
_entity_poly.pdbx_seq_one_letter_code
_entity_poly.pdbx_strand_id
1 'polypeptide(L)'
;MIFWINVIPVHSQCLNDQKSLLLQLKNSLIFNSAISVKLVNWTEATDCCDWKGVNCDQEGHVIGLDLNSEGITGGINQSSLFSLPFLENLNLANNSFIFAQIPPSFGNLTSLRYLNLSMASFSGQIPIELSLLTRLAVLDLSSLQFPGTPSLKLENPNLLTLFRNLNKLTELHLDGVNIAAKGSEWCQVISSSLPKPASFELVELLSFRAY
;
A
#
# COMPACT_ATOMS: atom_id res chain seq x y z
N MET A 1 36.92 -33.03 -7.92
CA MET A 1 36.58 -32.22 -6.75
C MET A 1 35.97 -30.93 -7.28
N ILE A 2 34.64 -30.83 -7.32
CA ILE A 2 33.93 -29.65 -7.83
C ILE A 2 33.68 -28.73 -6.63
N PHE A 3 34.32 -27.57 -6.63
CA PHE A 3 34.05 -26.53 -5.64
C PHE A 3 32.74 -25.84 -6.01
N TRP A 4 31.73 -25.99 -5.16
CA TRP A 4 30.53 -25.16 -5.22
C TRP A 4 30.89 -23.79 -4.67
N ILE A 5 31.01 -22.79 -5.55
CA ILE A 5 31.07 -21.40 -5.13
C ILE A 5 29.63 -21.01 -4.75
N ASN A 6 29.36 -20.96 -3.45
CA ASN A 6 28.17 -20.27 -2.94
C ASN A 6 28.37 -18.79 -3.21
N VAL A 7 27.81 -18.30 -4.32
CA VAL A 7 27.69 -16.86 -4.57
C VAL A 7 26.56 -16.38 -3.65
N ILE A 8 26.93 -15.96 -2.44
CA ILE A 8 26.01 -15.20 -1.59
C ILE A 8 25.81 -13.86 -2.30
N PRO A 9 24.57 -13.44 -2.59
CA PRO A 9 24.36 -12.11 -3.14
C PRO A 9 24.85 -11.11 -2.09
N VAL A 10 25.93 -10.39 -2.41
CA VAL A 10 26.35 -9.24 -1.62
C VAL A 10 25.32 -8.16 -1.89
N HIS A 11 24.27 -8.12 -1.08
CA HIS A 11 23.44 -6.93 -1.02
C HIS A 11 24.33 -5.81 -0.48
N SER A 12 24.29 -4.66 -1.14
CA SER A 12 24.87 -3.45 -0.59
C SER A 12 24.24 -3.17 0.77
N GLN A 13 25.03 -2.62 1.68
CA GLN A 13 24.54 -2.21 2.98
C GLN A 13 23.43 -1.17 2.83
N CYS A 14 22.43 -1.22 3.71
CA CYS A 14 21.38 -0.22 3.76
C CYS A 14 21.98 1.18 3.91
N LEU A 15 21.50 2.14 3.11
CA LEU A 15 21.93 3.52 3.27
C LEU A 15 21.49 4.07 4.63
N ASN A 16 22.38 4.84 5.27
CA ASN A 16 22.16 5.33 6.63
C ASN A 16 20.92 6.23 6.76
N ASP A 17 20.62 7.04 5.74
CA ASP A 17 19.41 7.87 5.68
C ASP A 17 18.15 7.00 5.60
N GLN A 18 18.16 5.95 4.77
CA GLN A 18 17.04 4.99 4.65
C GLN A 18 16.80 4.28 5.98
N LYS A 19 17.86 3.78 6.63
CA LYS A 19 17.79 3.15 7.96
C LYS A 19 17.21 4.10 9.00
N SER A 20 17.69 5.35 9.04
CA SER A 20 17.18 6.39 9.94
C SER A 20 15.69 6.64 9.73
N LEU A 21 15.24 6.75 8.47
CA LEU A 21 13.82 6.92 8.15
C LEU A 21 12.98 5.72 8.63
N LEU A 22 13.48 4.49 8.50
CA LEU A 22 12.76 3.31 8.99
C LEU A 22 12.66 3.24 10.53
N LEU A 23 13.69 3.69 11.24
CA LEU A 23 13.64 3.75 12.71
C LEU A 23 12.75 4.89 13.20
N GLN A 24 12.75 6.04 12.52
CA GLN A 24 11.77 7.10 12.75
C GLN A 24 10.34 6.61 12.49
N LEU A 25 10.14 5.80 11.44
CA LEU A 25 8.86 5.22 11.09
C LEU A 25 8.40 4.33 12.25
N LYS A 26 9.21 3.35 12.65
CA LYS A 26 8.93 2.47 13.79
C LYS A 26 8.56 3.26 15.05
N ASN A 27 9.31 4.32 15.37
CA ASN A 27 9.10 5.11 16.58
C ASN A 27 7.82 5.97 16.52
N SER A 28 7.34 6.31 15.31
CA SER A 28 6.10 7.06 15.11
C SER A 28 4.85 6.19 15.08
N LEU A 29 4.97 4.90 14.73
CA LEU A 29 3.84 3.98 14.63
C LEU A 29 3.33 3.57 16.01
N ILE A 30 2.01 3.54 16.16
CA ILE A 30 1.35 2.91 17.29
C ILE A 30 1.03 1.48 16.87
N PHE A 31 1.69 0.50 17.49
CA PHE A 31 1.49 -0.91 17.17
C PHE A 31 1.59 -1.80 18.41
N ASN A 32 0.97 -2.98 18.35
CA ASN A 32 1.04 -3.95 19.44
C ASN A 32 2.34 -4.77 19.35
N SER A 33 3.31 -4.44 20.20
CA SER A 33 4.61 -5.12 20.26
C SER A 33 4.54 -6.60 20.69
N ALA A 34 3.45 -7.04 21.33
CA ALA A 34 3.29 -8.44 21.72
C ALA A 34 2.95 -9.37 20.52
N ILE A 35 2.42 -8.81 19.43
CA ILE A 35 2.03 -9.58 18.24
C ILE A 35 2.87 -9.24 17.00
N SER A 36 3.51 -8.07 16.97
CA SER A 36 4.43 -7.70 15.89
C SER A 36 5.59 -8.68 15.81
N VAL A 37 5.90 -9.12 14.58
CA VAL A 37 7.01 -10.07 14.32
C VAL A 37 8.12 -9.43 13.49
N LYS A 38 7.86 -8.26 12.89
CA LYS A 38 8.81 -7.52 12.04
C LYS A 38 9.34 -6.28 12.76
N LEU A 39 8.48 -5.31 13.05
CA LEU A 39 8.82 -4.00 13.61
C LEU A 39 9.58 -4.11 14.94
N VAL A 40 9.19 -5.04 15.83
CA VAL A 40 9.91 -5.25 17.10
C VAL A 40 11.40 -5.54 16.92
N ASN A 41 11.78 -6.16 15.80
CA ASN A 41 13.15 -6.59 15.51
C ASN A 41 14.00 -5.54 14.77
N TRP A 42 13.42 -4.42 14.34
CA TRP A 42 14.17 -3.34 13.70
C TRP A 42 15.00 -2.59 14.74
N THR A 43 16.33 -2.62 14.64
CA THR A 43 17.22 -2.02 15.63
C THR A 43 18.43 -1.35 14.99
N GLU A 44 19.01 -0.36 15.68
CA GLU A 44 20.25 0.28 15.23
C GLU A 44 21.43 -0.68 15.05
N ALA A 45 21.41 -1.85 15.69
CA ALA A 45 22.54 -2.78 15.69
C ALA A 45 22.70 -3.59 14.40
N THR A 46 21.65 -3.73 13.59
CA THR A 46 21.64 -4.57 12.39
C THR A 46 21.41 -3.75 11.12
N ASP A 47 21.81 -4.30 9.97
CA ASP A 47 21.56 -3.68 8.68
C ASP A 47 20.05 -3.70 8.38
N CYS A 48 19.51 -2.59 7.84
CA CYS A 48 18.07 -2.49 7.61
C CYS A 48 17.59 -3.42 6.48
N CYS A 49 18.46 -3.76 5.53
CA CYS A 49 18.14 -4.68 4.44
C CYS A 49 18.01 -6.14 4.91
N ASP A 50 18.50 -6.46 6.11
CA ASP A 50 18.30 -7.76 6.76
C ASP A 50 17.02 -7.80 7.62
N TRP A 51 16.34 -6.66 7.81
CA TRP A 51 15.14 -6.62 8.64
C TRP A 51 13.98 -7.31 7.94
N LYS A 52 13.28 -8.18 8.68
CA LYS A 52 12.03 -8.76 8.18
C LYS A 52 11.06 -7.65 7.76
N GLY A 53 10.51 -7.80 6.57
CA GLY A 53 9.59 -6.83 5.98
C GLY A 53 10.27 -5.65 5.28
N VAL A 54 11.60 -5.60 5.20
CA VAL A 54 12.33 -4.61 4.40
C VAL A 54 12.93 -5.31 3.18
N ASN A 55 12.77 -4.71 2.01
CA ASN A 55 13.43 -5.15 0.78
C ASN A 55 14.27 -4.00 0.22
N CYS A 56 15.52 -4.31 -0.13
CA CYS A 56 16.45 -3.36 -0.71
C CYS A 56 16.84 -3.75 -2.13
N ASP A 57 17.23 -2.76 -2.94
CA ASP A 57 17.88 -2.99 -4.23
C ASP A 57 19.39 -3.26 -4.06
N GLN A 58 20.10 -3.37 -5.18
CA GLN A 58 21.55 -3.59 -5.22
C GLN A 58 22.38 -2.36 -4.81
N GLU A 59 21.75 -1.21 -4.63
CA GLU A 59 22.38 0.06 -4.21
C GLU A 59 22.10 0.39 -2.73
N GLY A 60 21.25 -0.40 -2.06
CA GLY A 60 20.95 -0.27 -0.63
C GLY A 60 19.76 0.64 -0.36
N HIS A 61 19.01 0.98 -1.41
CA HIS A 61 17.77 1.74 -1.29
C HIS A 61 16.65 0.84 -0.80
N VAL A 62 15.82 1.36 0.11
CA VAL A 62 14.62 0.66 0.56
C VAL A 62 13.54 0.79 -0.51
N ILE A 63 13.31 -0.30 -1.23
CA ILE A 63 12.35 -0.38 -2.33
C ILE A 63 11.06 -1.09 -1.94
N GLY A 64 11.06 -1.85 -0.85
CA GLY A 64 9.87 -2.56 -0.38
C GLY A 64 9.71 -2.55 1.13
N LEU A 65 8.47 -2.31 1.57
CA LEU A 65 8.04 -2.46 2.95
C LEU A 65 6.81 -3.36 3.04
N ASP A 66 6.98 -4.51 3.68
CA ASP A 66 5.90 -5.42 4.03
C ASP A 66 5.64 -5.39 5.53
N LEU A 67 4.67 -4.56 5.92
CA LEU A 67 4.23 -4.34 7.30
C LEU A 67 2.82 -4.89 7.54
N ASN A 68 2.41 -5.91 6.78
CA ASN A 68 1.13 -6.55 7.01
C ASN A 68 1.08 -7.24 8.37
N SER A 69 -0.11 -7.27 8.99
CA SER A 69 -0.37 -7.97 10.26
C SER A 69 0.57 -7.59 11.42
N GLU A 70 1.09 -6.35 11.44
CA GLU A 70 2.01 -5.89 12.50
C GLU A 70 1.28 -5.26 13.69
N GLY A 71 -0.05 -5.35 13.72
CA GLY A 71 -0.86 -4.82 14.82
C GLY A 71 -0.82 -3.29 14.89
N ILE A 72 -0.59 -2.62 13.76
CA ILE A 72 -0.52 -1.16 13.67
C ILE A 72 -1.94 -0.58 13.79
N THR A 73 -2.12 0.43 14.63
CA THR A 73 -3.40 1.11 14.85
C THR A 73 -3.36 2.60 14.56
N GLY A 74 -2.18 3.20 14.44
CA GLY A 74 -2.04 4.64 14.21
C GLY A 74 -0.62 5.10 13.97
N GLY A 75 -0.43 6.43 13.94
CA GLY A 75 0.87 7.08 13.74
C GLY A 75 1.27 7.30 12.28
N ILE A 76 0.58 6.67 11.33
CA ILE A 76 0.97 6.72 9.91
C ILE A 76 0.97 8.14 9.30
N ASN A 77 -0.01 8.98 9.65
CA ASN A 77 -0.22 10.30 9.01
C ASN A 77 0.97 11.26 9.08
N GLN A 78 1.79 11.17 10.14
CA GLN A 78 2.96 12.04 10.36
C GLN A 78 4.28 11.25 10.34
N SER A 79 4.24 10.02 9.84
CA SER A 79 5.40 9.14 9.83
C SER A 79 6.36 9.48 8.70
N SER A 80 7.61 9.06 8.85
CA SER A 80 8.66 9.13 7.82
C SER A 80 8.44 8.16 6.65
N LEU A 81 7.36 7.35 6.66
CA LEU A 81 7.00 6.47 5.54
C LEU A 81 6.99 7.23 4.21
N PHE A 82 6.36 8.41 4.20
CA PHE A 82 6.19 9.25 3.02
C PHE A 82 7.45 10.01 2.59
N SER A 83 8.57 9.77 3.28
CA SER A 83 9.89 10.32 2.98
C SER A 83 10.85 9.30 2.38
N LEU A 84 10.41 8.05 2.14
CA LEU A 84 11.19 7.00 1.48
C LEU A 84 11.10 7.18 -0.05
N PRO A 85 12.15 7.69 -0.71
CA PRO A 85 12.04 8.16 -2.10
C PRO A 85 12.03 7.03 -3.14
N PHE A 86 12.54 5.85 -2.77
CA PHE A 86 12.69 4.70 -3.65
C PHE A 86 11.61 3.63 -3.45
N LEU A 87 10.65 3.86 -2.56
CA LEU A 87 9.67 2.84 -2.20
C LEU A 87 8.78 2.49 -3.40
N GLU A 88 8.91 1.25 -3.89
CA GLU A 88 8.13 0.70 -5.00
C GLU A 88 7.00 -0.23 -4.52
N ASN A 89 7.18 -0.89 -3.37
CA ASN A 89 6.23 -1.86 -2.83
C ASN A 89 5.87 -1.52 -1.39
N LEU A 90 4.59 -1.32 -1.10
CA LEU A 90 4.09 -1.08 0.24
C LEU A 90 2.89 -1.97 0.55
N ASN A 91 3.03 -2.78 1.59
CA ASN A 91 1.96 -3.63 2.12
C ASN A 91 1.69 -3.26 3.58
N LEU A 92 0.50 -2.73 3.84
CA LEU A 92 -0.02 -2.41 5.18
C LEU A 92 -1.27 -3.24 5.52
N ALA A 93 -1.52 -4.30 4.76
CA ALA A 93 -2.72 -5.10 4.89
C ALA A 93 -2.89 -5.70 6.28
N ASN A 94 -4.14 -5.97 6.67
CA ASN A 94 -4.48 -6.63 7.92
C ASN A 94 -3.91 -5.93 9.18
N ASN A 95 -3.88 -4.59 9.14
CA ASN A 95 -3.68 -3.74 10.32
C ASN A 95 -5.03 -3.12 10.74
N SER A 96 -5.06 -2.30 11.79
CA SER A 96 -6.31 -1.83 12.40
C SER A 96 -6.34 -0.31 12.55
N PHE A 97 -6.32 0.39 11.42
CA PHE A 97 -6.39 1.86 11.36
C PHE A 97 -7.83 2.39 11.54
N ILE A 98 -8.58 1.82 12.50
CA ILE A 98 -10.00 2.13 12.73
C ILE A 98 -10.17 3.65 12.91
N PHE A 99 -11.13 4.22 12.18
CA PHE A 99 -11.43 5.66 12.13
C PHE A 99 -10.35 6.55 11.51
N ALA A 100 -9.22 6.00 11.08
CA ALA A 100 -8.25 6.76 10.30
C ALA A 100 -8.69 6.83 8.83
N GLN A 101 -8.38 7.97 8.21
CA GLN A 101 -8.45 8.14 6.76
C GLN A 101 -7.12 7.74 6.12
N ILE A 102 -7.13 7.41 4.83
CA ILE A 102 -5.89 7.29 4.07
C ILE A 102 -5.28 8.69 3.96
N PRO A 103 -4.07 8.95 4.49
CA PRO A 103 -3.44 10.26 4.41
C PRO A 103 -3.13 10.69 2.96
N PRO A 104 -3.36 11.96 2.58
CA PRO A 104 -2.96 12.51 1.28
C PRO A 104 -1.47 12.31 0.96
N SER A 105 -0.61 12.24 1.98
CA SER A 105 0.83 12.05 1.84
C SER A 105 1.23 10.75 1.12
N PHE A 106 0.33 9.78 0.95
CA PHE A 106 0.57 8.65 0.04
C PHE A 106 0.97 9.11 -1.37
N GLY A 107 0.46 10.26 -1.84
CA GLY A 107 0.85 10.85 -3.13
C GLY A 107 2.33 11.23 -3.26
N ASN A 108 3.07 11.31 -2.15
CA ASN A 108 4.53 11.57 -2.17
C ASN A 108 5.32 10.34 -2.62
N LEU A 109 4.75 9.13 -2.52
CA LEU A 109 5.41 7.87 -2.83
C LEU A 109 5.37 7.56 -4.33
N THR A 110 5.82 8.49 -5.15
CA THR A 110 5.65 8.47 -6.62
C THR A 110 6.36 7.31 -7.34
N SER A 111 7.25 6.60 -6.65
CA SER A 111 7.91 5.38 -7.12
C SER A 111 7.05 4.12 -6.97
N LEU A 112 5.93 4.17 -6.22
CA LEU A 112 5.09 3.01 -5.94
C LEU A 112 4.55 2.34 -7.20
N ARG A 113 4.66 1.02 -7.20
CA ARG A 113 4.12 0.07 -8.17
C ARG A 113 3.09 -0.86 -7.54
N TYR A 114 3.24 -1.15 -6.25
CA TYR A 114 2.32 -2.00 -5.50
C TYR A 114 1.93 -1.31 -4.19
N LEU A 115 0.63 -1.12 -4.00
CA LEU A 115 0.06 -0.60 -2.76
C LEU A 115 -1.07 -1.51 -2.29
N ASN A 116 -0.88 -2.11 -1.12
CA ASN A 116 -1.90 -2.91 -0.48
C ASN A 116 -2.27 -2.34 0.90
N LEU A 117 -3.51 -1.87 1.01
CA LEU A 117 -4.15 -1.36 2.22
C LEU A 117 -5.35 -2.23 2.63
N SER A 118 -5.43 -3.46 2.13
CA SER A 118 -6.60 -4.31 2.35
C SER A 118 -6.76 -4.74 3.78
N MET A 119 -8.02 -4.92 4.19
CA MET A 119 -8.35 -5.35 5.54
C MET A 119 -7.71 -4.47 6.63
N ALA A 120 -7.35 -3.23 6.31
CA ALA A 120 -6.62 -2.34 7.21
C ALA A 120 -7.56 -1.40 8.02
N SER A 121 -8.87 -1.51 7.80
CA SER A 121 -9.93 -0.74 8.48
C SER A 121 -9.86 0.78 8.30
N PHE A 122 -9.20 1.26 7.24
CA PHE A 122 -9.31 2.66 6.82
C PHE A 122 -10.74 3.01 6.46
N SER A 123 -11.10 4.28 6.63
CA SER A 123 -12.45 4.77 6.35
C SER A 123 -12.46 6.19 5.80
N GLY A 124 -13.62 6.65 5.31
CA GLY A 124 -13.75 7.99 4.74
C GLY A 124 -13.34 8.05 3.27
N GLN A 125 -13.26 9.27 2.73
CA GLN A 125 -13.00 9.49 1.31
C GLN A 125 -11.57 9.07 0.96
N ILE A 126 -11.42 8.31 -0.12
CA ILE A 126 -10.12 8.00 -0.72
C ILE A 126 -9.52 9.29 -1.31
N PRO A 127 -8.31 9.69 -0.90
CA PRO A 127 -7.72 10.97 -1.29
C PRO A 127 -7.38 11.02 -2.78
N ILE A 128 -7.54 12.20 -3.40
CA ILE A 128 -7.21 12.41 -4.82
C ILE A 128 -5.71 12.20 -5.09
N GLU A 129 -4.88 12.38 -4.08
CA GLU A 129 -3.43 12.28 -4.13
C GLU A 129 -2.95 10.89 -4.52
N LEU A 130 -3.76 9.82 -4.37
CA LEU A 130 -3.41 8.52 -4.94
C LEU A 130 -3.32 8.55 -6.47
N SER A 131 -3.97 9.52 -7.15
CA SER A 131 -3.84 9.72 -8.59
C SER A 131 -2.43 10.19 -9.02
N LEU A 132 -1.59 10.63 -8.08
CA LEU A 132 -0.20 11.00 -8.33
C LEU A 132 0.72 9.78 -8.48
N LEU A 133 0.26 8.60 -8.07
CA LEU A 133 1.00 7.33 -8.15
C LEU A 133 0.99 6.75 -9.57
N THR A 134 1.46 7.51 -10.55
CA THR A 134 1.37 7.18 -11.98
C THR A 134 2.11 5.90 -12.41
N ARG A 135 2.95 5.34 -11.54
CA ARG A 135 3.65 4.05 -11.73
C ARG A 135 2.91 2.85 -11.13
N LEU A 136 1.82 3.09 -10.41
CA LEU A 136 1.09 2.06 -9.68
C LEU A 136 0.52 1.03 -10.64
N ALA A 137 0.87 -0.23 -10.41
CA ALA A 137 0.41 -1.40 -11.16
C ALA A 137 -0.62 -2.21 -10.37
N VAL A 138 -0.53 -2.23 -9.04
CA VAL A 138 -1.48 -2.93 -8.19
C VAL A 138 -1.95 -1.99 -7.08
N LEU A 139 -3.26 -1.86 -6.95
CA LEU A 139 -3.91 -1.16 -5.85
C LEU A 139 -4.97 -2.05 -5.21
N ASP A 140 -4.76 -2.35 -3.94
CA ASP A 140 -5.73 -3.09 -3.13
C ASP A 140 -6.23 -2.24 -1.97
N LEU A 141 -7.50 -1.86 -2.03
CA LEU A 141 -8.22 -1.11 -1.00
C LEU A 141 -9.37 -1.94 -0.41
N SER A 142 -9.37 -3.26 -0.63
CA SER A 142 -10.47 -4.13 -0.25
C SER A 142 -10.67 -4.20 1.26
N SER A 143 -11.92 -4.31 1.70
CA SER A 143 -12.28 -4.47 3.11
C SER A 143 -13.51 -5.36 3.24
N LEU A 144 -13.64 -6.00 4.39
CA LEU A 144 -14.90 -6.62 4.78
C LEU A 144 -15.88 -5.51 5.20
N GLN A 145 -17.15 -5.66 4.79
CA GLN A 145 -18.24 -4.81 5.25
C GLN A 145 -18.91 -5.46 6.45
N PHE A 146 -18.82 -4.81 7.60
CA PHE A 146 -19.61 -5.17 8.78
C PHE A 146 -20.68 -4.10 9.03
N PRO A 147 -21.90 -4.49 9.43
CA PRO A 147 -22.92 -3.51 9.80
C PRO A 147 -22.40 -2.55 10.88
N GLY A 148 -22.51 -1.24 10.64
CA GLY A 148 -22.10 -0.20 11.59
C GLY A 148 -20.62 0.18 11.58
N THR A 149 -19.76 -0.45 10.77
CA THR A 149 -18.36 -0.03 10.62
C THR A 149 -18.21 1.02 9.51
N PRO A 150 -17.46 2.12 9.73
CA PRO A 150 -17.12 3.06 8.67
C PRO A 150 -16.35 2.36 7.54
N SER A 151 -16.67 2.68 6.30
CA SER A 151 -15.99 2.15 5.11
C SER A 151 -15.26 3.25 4.35
N LEU A 152 -14.31 2.84 3.49
CA LEU A 152 -13.75 3.71 2.47
C LEU A 152 -14.83 4.14 1.48
N LYS A 153 -14.71 5.37 0.99
CA LYS A 153 -15.65 6.02 0.10
C LYS A 153 -14.97 6.53 -1.16
N LEU A 154 -15.62 6.31 -2.31
CA LEU A 154 -15.35 6.98 -3.57
C LEU A 154 -16.61 7.75 -3.97
N GLU A 155 -16.70 9.00 -3.51
CA GLU A 155 -17.81 9.91 -3.79
C GLU A 155 -17.29 11.17 -4.51
N ASN A 156 -16.37 11.91 -3.88
CA ASN A 156 -15.75 13.10 -4.45
C ASN A 156 -14.29 13.28 -3.93
N PRO A 157 -13.25 13.15 -4.79
CA PRO A 157 -13.32 12.85 -6.22
C PRO A 157 -13.96 11.49 -6.50
N ASN A 158 -14.62 11.39 -7.65
CA ASN A 158 -15.20 10.14 -8.09
C ASN A 158 -14.13 9.20 -8.68
N LEU A 159 -14.54 7.96 -8.92
CA LEU A 159 -13.68 6.90 -9.42
C LEU A 159 -12.94 7.29 -10.72
N LEU A 160 -13.66 7.87 -11.69
CA LEU A 160 -13.06 8.34 -12.94
C LEU A 160 -11.94 9.36 -12.73
N THR A 161 -12.15 10.30 -11.81
CA THR A 161 -11.16 11.34 -11.52
C THR A 161 -9.92 10.76 -10.85
N LEU A 162 -10.09 9.82 -9.91
CA LEU A 162 -8.99 9.20 -9.19
C LEU A 162 -8.09 8.37 -10.11
N PHE A 163 -8.69 7.56 -10.99
CA PHE A 163 -7.95 6.61 -11.83
C PHE A 163 -7.48 7.18 -13.16
N ARG A 164 -7.82 8.43 -13.49
CA ARG A 164 -7.50 9.08 -14.78
C ARG A 164 -6.02 9.01 -15.17
N ASN A 165 -5.12 9.12 -14.20
CA ASN A 165 -3.68 9.18 -14.43
C ASN A 165 -2.97 7.85 -14.12
N LEU A 166 -3.70 6.83 -13.66
CA LEU A 166 -3.16 5.54 -13.23
C LEU A 166 -3.04 4.57 -14.41
N ASN A 167 -2.37 5.01 -15.47
CA ASN A 167 -2.26 4.30 -16.76
C ASN A 167 -1.45 3.00 -16.71
N LYS A 168 -0.80 2.71 -15.58
CA LYS A 168 -0.03 1.49 -15.34
C LYS A 168 -0.78 0.47 -14.50
N LEU A 169 -1.93 0.83 -13.95
CA LEU A 169 -2.69 -0.01 -13.03
C LEU A 169 -3.17 -1.26 -13.77
N THR A 170 -2.74 -2.44 -13.37
CA THR A 170 -3.10 -3.74 -13.95
C THR A 170 -4.07 -4.55 -13.10
N GLU A 171 -4.17 -4.21 -11.82
CA GLU A 171 -4.95 -4.92 -10.82
C GLU A 171 -5.54 -3.92 -9.82
N LEU A 172 -6.84 -4.01 -9.57
CA LEU A 172 -7.58 -3.05 -8.74
C LEU A 172 -8.66 -3.77 -7.93
N HIS A 173 -8.45 -3.83 -6.61
CA HIS A 173 -9.38 -4.44 -5.67
C HIS A 173 -10.12 -3.38 -4.87
N LEU A 174 -11.44 -3.35 -5.00
CA LEU A 174 -12.32 -2.37 -4.33
C LEU A 174 -13.44 -3.03 -3.53
N ASP A 175 -13.31 -4.32 -3.22
CA ASP A 175 -14.30 -5.06 -2.43
C ASP A 175 -14.58 -4.32 -1.12
N GLY A 176 -15.86 -4.16 -0.79
CA GLY A 176 -16.29 -3.46 0.40
C GLY A 176 -16.10 -1.93 0.42
N VAL A 177 -15.50 -1.31 -0.61
CA VAL A 177 -15.47 0.15 -0.76
C VAL A 177 -16.88 0.65 -1.12
N ASN A 178 -17.34 1.72 -0.46
CA ASN A 178 -18.59 2.39 -0.82
C ASN A 178 -18.33 3.33 -2.01
N ILE A 179 -18.93 3.03 -3.15
CA ILE A 179 -18.65 3.75 -4.39
C ILE A 179 -19.97 4.35 -4.86
N ALA A 180 -20.10 5.66 -4.74
CA ALA A 180 -21.27 6.40 -5.19
C ALA A 180 -21.10 6.75 -6.69
N ALA A 181 -20.99 5.73 -7.54
CA ALA A 181 -20.86 5.91 -8.98
C ALA A 181 -22.09 5.31 -9.69
N LYS A 182 -22.62 6.03 -10.68
CA LYS A 182 -23.65 5.49 -11.59
C LYS A 182 -23.01 4.45 -12.52
N GLY A 183 -23.76 3.42 -12.92
CA GLY A 183 -23.31 2.35 -13.83
C GLY A 183 -22.52 2.83 -15.07
N SER A 184 -22.83 4.01 -15.60
CA SER A 184 -22.14 4.60 -16.75
C SER A 184 -20.70 5.05 -16.47
N GLU A 185 -20.40 5.51 -15.25
CA GLU A 185 -19.05 5.94 -14.87
C GLU A 185 -18.09 4.75 -14.80
N TRP A 186 -18.61 3.58 -14.43
CA TRP A 186 -17.88 2.31 -14.40
C TRP A 186 -17.44 1.85 -15.78
N CYS A 187 -18.36 1.80 -16.74
CA CYS A 187 -18.04 1.41 -18.11
C CYS A 187 -17.00 2.33 -18.74
N GLN A 188 -17.03 3.62 -18.41
CA GLN A 188 -16.04 4.58 -18.90
C GLN A 188 -14.66 4.32 -18.32
N VAL A 189 -14.53 4.05 -17.02
CA VAL A 189 -13.22 3.77 -16.40
C VAL A 189 -12.64 2.45 -16.88
N ILE A 190 -13.47 1.40 -16.92
CA ILE A 190 -13.08 0.08 -17.45
C ILE A 190 -12.58 0.19 -18.90
N SER A 191 -13.24 0.99 -19.74
CA SER A 191 -12.88 1.11 -21.15
C SER A 191 -11.70 2.04 -21.44
N SER A 192 -11.44 3.04 -20.58
CA SER A 192 -10.46 4.11 -20.87
C SER A 192 -9.20 4.10 -20.02
N SER A 193 -9.21 3.43 -18.86
CA SER A 193 -8.14 3.57 -17.85
C SER A 193 -7.61 2.24 -17.31
N LEU A 194 -8.37 1.15 -17.39
CA LEU A 194 -7.95 -0.16 -16.87
C LEU A 194 -7.59 -1.14 -18.00
N PRO A 195 -6.47 -1.87 -17.89
CA PRO A 195 -6.16 -2.98 -18.76
C PRO A 195 -7.08 -4.17 -18.45
N LYS A 196 -7.20 -5.06 -19.44
CA LYS A 196 -8.21 -6.13 -19.46
C LYS A 196 -8.27 -6.98 -18.17
N PRO A 197 -7.18 -7.39 -17.51
CA PRO A 197 -7.25 -8.18 -16.27
C PRO A 197 -7.99 -7.47 -15.12
N ALA A 198 -7.59 -6.23 -14.79
CA ALA A 198 -8.30 -5.40 -13.79
C ALA A 198 -9.77 -5.14 -14.16
N SER A 199 -10.10 -5.07 -15.45
CA SER A 199 -11.49 -4.88 -15.86
C SER A 199 -12.40 -6.06 -15.53
N PHE A 200 -11.89 -7.30 -15.52
CA PHE A 200 -12.71 -8.50 -15.26
C PHE A 200 -13.13 -8.60 -13.79
N GLU A 201 -12.21 -8.37 -12.86
CA GLU A 201 -12.46 -8.39 -11.42
C GLU A 201 -13.49 -7.33 -10.99
N LEU A 202 -13.43 -6.15 -11.62
CA LEU A 202 -14.41 -5.09 -11.42
C LEU A 202 -15.79 -5.39 -12.02
N VAL A 203 -15.86 -6.13 -13.13
CA VAL A 203 -17.13 -6.57 -13.70
C VAL A 203 -17.82 -7.58 -12.76
N GLU A 204 -17.06 -8.50 -12.15
CA GLU A 204 -17.60 -9.45 -11.16
C GLU A 204 -18.18 -8.71 -9.94
N LEU A 205 -17.48 -7.70 -9.43
CA LEU A 205 -17.96 -6.86 -8.32
C LEU A 205 -19.29 -6.15 -8.61
N LEU A 206 -19.50 -5.70 -9.84
CA LEU A 206 -20.73 -5.03 -10.25
C LEU A 206 -21.90 -6.01 -10.40
N SER A 207 -21.64 -7.25 -10.84
CA SER A 207 -22.69 -8.28 -10.87
C SER A 207 -23.24 -8.65 -9.50
N PHE A 208 -22.45 -8.50 -8.43
CA PHE A 208 -22.93 -8.74 -7.06
C PHE A 208 -23.71 -7.58 -6.42
N ARG A 209 -23.68 -6.37 -7.00
CA ARG A 209 -24.43 -5.18 -6.50
C ARG A 209 -25.72 -4.88 -7.28
N ALA A 210 -26.06 -5.71 -8.27
CA ALA A 210 -27.28 -5.56 -9.07
C ALA A 210 -28.50 -6.33 -8.51
N TYR A 211 -28.42 -6.87 -7.30
CA TYR A 211 -29.49 -7.58 -6.59
C TYR A 211 -29.69 -7.04 -5.18
#